data_AF-A0AAV5KHF2-F1
#
_entry.id   AF-A0AAV5KHF2-F1
#
_cell.length_a   1.000
_cell.length_b   1.000
_cell.length_c   1.000
_cell.angle_alpha   90.00
_cell.angle_beta   90.00
_cell.angle_gamma   90.00
#
_symmetry.space_group_name_H-M   'P 1'
#
loop_
_entity.id
_entity.type
_entity.pdbx_description
1 polymer ?
#
loop_
_entity_poly.entity_id
_entity_poly.type
_entity_poly.pdbx_seq_one_letter_code
_entity_poly.pdbx_strand_id
1 'polypeptide(L)'
;MANTSSLAKKGHFLVYSADQRRFVLPLEYLKNQIVKELLKLAEEEWGLPGNGLLTLPCDAVFMEYLTALLERHAAEDVQGALLMSVTSIRCSSCSYHHQEAKS
;
A
#
# COMPACT_ATOMS: atom_id res chain seq x y z
N MET A 1 12.86 7.21 33.47
CA MET A 1 13.05 6.73 32.08
C MET A 1 11.68 6.69 31.44
N ALA A 2 11.41 7.53 30.43
CA ALA A 2 10.11 7.58 29.78
C ALA A 2 9.94 6.31 28.94
N ASN A 3 8.99 5.48 29.36
CA ASN A 3 8.41 4.42 28.56
C ASN A 3 7.72 5.05 27.34
N THR A 4 8.46 5.22 26.25
CA THR A 4 7.87 5.56 24.95
C THR A 4 7.20 4.32 24.38
N SER A 5 6.13 3.85 25.03
CA SER A 5 5.18 2.98 24.37
C SER A 5 4.59 3.81 23.24
N SER A 6 5.09 3.61 22.03
CA SER A 6 4.43 4.09 20.82
C SER A 6 2.97 3.68 20.95
N LEU A 7 2.08 4.66 21.20
CA LEU A 7 0.65 4.45 21.36
C LEU A 7 0.08 4.06 19.99
N ALA A 8 0.36 2.83 19.54
CA ALA A 8 -0.59 2.13 18.71
C ALA A 8 -1.85 2.02 19.57
N LYS A 9 -2.80 2.93 19.32
CA LYS A 9 -4.14 2.82 19.90
C LYS A 9 -4.63 1.43 19.55
N LYS A 10 -5.07 0.65 20.54
CA LYS A 10 -5.62 -0.70 20.32
C LYS A 10 -6.54 -0.67 19.09
N GLY A 11 -6.31 -1.55 18.13
CA GLY A 11 -7.04 -1.54 16.85
C GLY A 11 -6.39 -0.75 15.70
N HIS A 12 -5.19 -0.21 15.87
CA HIS A 12 -4.44 0.49 14.82
C HIS A 12 -3.03 -0.09 14.66
N PHE A 13 -2.44 0.10 13.48
CA PHE A 13 -1.05 -0.21 13.18
C PHE A 13 -0.32 1.02 12.65
N LEU A 14 1.01 0.97 12.73
CA LEU A 14 1.88 2.06 12.33
C LEU A 14 2.54 1.72 11.00
N VAL A 15 2.52 2.66 10.07
CA VAL A 15 3.24 2.55 8.81
C VAL A 15 4.03 3.81 8.51
N TYR A 16 5.10 3.64 7.76
CA TYR A 16 5.93 4.72 7.25
C TYR A 16 5.85 4.71 5.72
N SER A 17 5.81 5.89 5.12
CA SER A 17 6.02 6.05 3.68
C SER A 17 7.52 6.02 3.34
N ALA A 18 7.86 5.93 2.06
CA ALA A 18 9.22 5.94 1.55
C ALA A 18 10.00 7.23 1.92
N ASP A 19 9.29 8.35 2.09
CA ASP A 19 9.81 9.63 2.61
C ASP A 19 9.80 9.73 4.15
N GLN A 20 9.64 8.59 4.84
CA GLN A 20 9.70 8.41 6.30
C GLN A 20 8.61 9.15 7.08
N ARG A 21 7.50 9.49 6.44
CA ARG A 21 6.34 10.06 7.13
C ARG A 21 5.54 8.97 7.84
N ARG A 22 5.17 9.22 9.09
CA ARG A 22 4.45 8.29 9.95
C ARG A 22 2.94 8.40 9.79
N PHE A 23 2.27 7.27 9.60
CA PHE A 23 0.81 7.14 9.57
C PHE A 23 0.32 6.12 10.61
N VAL A 24 -0.87 6.37 11.14
CA VAL A 24 -1.58 5.47 12.06
C VAL A 24 -2.86 5.02 11.36
N LEU A 25 -2.93 3.74 10.98
CA LEU A 25 -4.06 3.21 10.21
C LEU A 25 -4.87 2.22 11.07
N PRO A 26 -6.21 2.19 10.94
CA PRO A 26 -7.03 1.16 11.59
C PRO A 26 -6.67 -0.24 11.08
N LEU A 27 -6.59 -1.25 11.96
CA LEU A 27 -6.33 -2.65 11.58
C LEU A 27 -7.36 -3.19 10.59
N GLU A 28 -8.56 -2.62 10.53
CA GLU A 28 -9.57 -2.98 9.54
C GLU A 28 -9.08 -2.78 8.09
N TYR A 29 -8.16 -1.84 7.86
CA TYR A 29 -7.59 -1.59 6.54
C TYR A 29 -6.76 -2.77 6.03
N LEU A 30 -6.28 -3.65 6.91
CA LEU A 30 -5.60 -4.89 6.52
C LEU A 30 -6.52 -5.86 5.75
N LYS A 31 -7.85 -5.66 5.80
CA LYS A 31 -8.80 -6.43 4.98
C LYS A 31 -8.88 -5.94 3.54
N ASN A 32 -8.53 -4.68 3.28
CA ASN A 32 -8.60 -4.07 1.96
C ASN A 32 -7.50 -4.64 1.04
N GLN A 33 -7.85 -4.95 -0.21
CA GLN A 33 -6.91 -5.58 -1.16
C GLN A 33 -5.76 -4.66 -1.56
N ILE A 34 -5.99 -3.35 -1.68
CA ILE A 34 -4.94 -2.37 -2.02
C ILE A 34 -3.87 -2.38 -0.91
N VAL A 35 -4.31 -2.34 0.34
CA VAL A 35 -3.40 -2.38 1.50
C VAL A 35 -2.62 -3.69 1.54
N LYS A 36 -3.26 -4.83 1.26
CA LYS A 36 -2.56 -6.12 1.18
C LYS A 36 -1.50 -6.15 0.08
N GLU A 37 -1.78 -5.62 -1.10
CA GLU A 37 -0.79 -5.56 -2.17
C GLU A 37 0.37 -4.62 -1.84
N LEU A 38 0.11 -3.49 -1.18
CA LEU A 38 1.17 -2.60 -0.70
C LEU A 38 2.08 -3.27 0.33
N LEU A 39 1.51 -4.07 1.24
CA LEU A 39 2.28 -4.84 2.21
C LEU A 39 3.15 -5.92 1.54
N LYS A 40 2.63 -6.58 0.50
CA LYS A 40 3.42 -7.53 -0.30
C LYS A 40 4.55 -6.83 -1.04
N LEU A 41 4.29 -5.69 -1.67
CA LEU A 41 5.32 -4.89 -2.34
C LEU A 41 6.41 -4.45 -1.34
N ALA A 42 6.02 -4.04 -0.14
CA ALA A 42 6.98 -3.71 0.92
C ALA A 42 7.86 -4.90 1.32
N GLU A 43 7.26 -6.09 1.47
CA GLU A 43 7.99 -7.32 1.76
C GLU A 43 8.93 -7.73 0.61
N GLU A 44 8.51 -7.55 -0.64
CA GLU A 44 9.33 -7.84 -1.82
C GLU A 44 10.52 -6.87 -1.95
N GLU A 45 10.33 -5.58 -1.65
CA GLU A 45 11.38 -4.56 -1.79
C GLU A 45 12.37 -4.55 -0.63
N TRP A 46 11.90 -4.70 0.61
CA TRP A 46 12.73 -4.56 1.81
C TRP A 46 12.85 -5.83 2.66
N GLY A 47 12.16 -6.91 2.29
CA GLY A 47 12.06 -8.11 3.11
C GLY A 47 11.23 -7.88 4.37
N LEU A 48 11.33 -8.83 5.31
CA LEU A 48 10.71 -8.67 6.61
C LEU A 48 11.43 -7.55 7.39
N PRO A 49 10.68 -6.65 8.06
CA PRO A 49 11.28 -5.52 8.73
C PRO A 49 12.12 -5.98 9.93
N GLY A 50 13.44 -6.03 9.76
CA GLY A 50 14.38 -6.41 10.83
C GLY A 50 14.42 -5.44 12.01
N ASN A 51 13.98 -4.20 11.80
CA ASN A 51 13.80 -3.18 12.83
C ASN A 51 12.35 -3.11 13.36
N GLY A 52 11.44 -3.96 12.87
CA GLY A 52 10.02 -3.94 13.20
C GLY A 52 9.25 -2.74 12.64
N LEU A 53 9.85 -1.94 11.76
CA LEU A 53 9.22 -0.80 11.11
C LEU A 53 8.57 -1.22 9.79
N LEU A 54 7.27 -1.03 9.68
CA LEU A 54 6.55 -1.29 8.44
C LEU A 54 6.62 -0.06 7.54
N THR A 55 7.51 -0.07 6.56
CA THR A 55 7.62 0.97 5.53
C THR A 55 6.95 0.48 4.24
N LEU A 56 6.12 1.32 3.62
CA LEU A 56 5.43 1.05 2.36
C LEU A 56 6.15 1.73 1.18
N PRO A 57 6.12 1.13 -0.03
CA PRO A 57 6.77 1.64 -1.24
C PRO A 57 5.94 2.74 -1.92
N CYS A 58 5.53 3.72 -1.11
CA CYS A 58 4.73 4.86 -1.52
C CYS A 58 5.17 6.10 -0.75
N ASP A 59 5.08 7.26 -1.39
CA ASP A 59 5.31 8.54 -0.71
C ASP A 59 4.14 8.92 0.23
N ALA A 60 4.34 9.98 1.01
CA ALA A 60 3.31 10.47 1.92
C ALA A 60 2.03 10.93 1.20
N VAL A 61 2.14 11.46 -0.02
CA VAL A 61 1.01 12.00 -0.78
C VAL A 61 0.07 10.87 -1.18
N PHE A 62 0.62 9.76 -1.66
CA PHE A 62 -0.13 8.57 -1.97
C PHE A 62 -0.79 7.97 -0.72
N MET A 63 -0.07 7.95 0.41
CA MET A 63 -0.63 7.47 1.69
C MET A 63 -1.81 8.32 2.17
N GLU A 64 -1.73 9.65 2.03
CA GLU A 64 -2.84 10.57 2.33
C GLU A 64 -4.04 10.30 1.42
N TYR A 65 -3.81 10.12 0.11
CA TYR A 65 -4.85 9.77 -0.86
C TYR A 65 -5.52 8.42 -0.54
N LEU A 66 -4.73 7.38 -0.28
CA LEU A 66 -5.21 6.05 0.08
C LEU A 66 -6.07 6.10 1.33
N THR A 67 -5.61 6.80 2.37
CA THR A 67 -6.35 6.94 3.63
C THR A 67 -7.71 7.60 3.38
N ALA A 68 -7.73 8.72 2.65
CA ALA A 68 -8.97 9.41 2.31
C ALA A 68 -9.93 8.54 1.46
N LEU A 69 -9.39 7.72 0.56
CA LEU A 69 -10.17 6.79 -0.26
C LEU A 69 -10.85 5.71 0.59
N LEU A 70 -10.10 5.14 1.54
CA LEU A 70 -10.59 4.08 2.43
C LEU A 70 -11.59 4.62 3.45
N GLU A 71 -11.37 5.81 4.00
CA GLU A 71 -12.32 6.46 4.93
C GLU A 71 -13.67 6.77 4.29
N ARG A 72 -13.68 7.14 3.01
CA ARG A 72 -14.90 7.55 2.30
C ARG A 72 -15.71 6.39 1.75
N HIS A 73 -15.26 5.14 1.92
CA HIS A 73 -15.82 3.97 1.22
C HIS A 73 -16.02 4.26 -0.27
N ALA A 74 -14.97 4.74 -0.94
CA ALA A 74 -15.07 5.18 -2.33
C ALA A 74 -15.61 4.07 -3.25
N ALA A 75 -16.21 4.48 -4.37
CA ALA A 75 -16.81 3.58 -5.35
C ALA A 75 -15.85 2.44 -5.74
N GLU A 76 -16.39 1.24 -5.90
CA GLU A 76 -15.63 0.02 -6.16
C GLU A 76 -14.74 0.16 -7.40
N ASP A 77 -15.22 0.85 -8.43
CA ASP A 77 -14.48 1.12 -9.67
C ASP A 77 -13.18 1.90 -9.42
N VAL A 78 -13.20 2.88 -8.50
CA VAL A 78 -12.02 3.68 -8.15
C VAL A 78 -11.01 2.82 -7.39
N GLN A 79 -11.49 2.00 -6.46
CA GLN A 79 -10.63 1.05 -5.74
C GLN A 79 -10.03 0.01 -6.68
N GLY A 80 -10.80 -0.47 -7.66
CA GLY A 80 -10.36 -1.41 -8.69
C GLY A 80 -9.27 -0.83 -9.59
N ALA A 81 -9.44 0.41 -10.06
CA ALA A 81 -8.43 1.10 -10.87
C ALA A 81 -7.13 1.34 -10.08
N LEU A 82 -7.24 1.71 -8.80
CA LEU A 82 -6.08 1.88 -7.94
C LEU A 82 -5.36 0.54 -7.70
N LEU A 83 -6.11 -0.52 -7.43
CA LEU A 83 -5.55 -1.87 -7.25
C LEU A 83 -4.85 -2.36 -8.53
N MET A 84 -5.44 -2.15 -9.70
CA MET A 84 -4.80 -2.45 -10.99
C MET A 84 -3.49 -1.69 -11.16
N SER A 85 -3.46 -0.42 -10.78
CA SER A 85 -2.25 0.40 -10.86
C SER A 85 -1.14 -0.12 -9.93
N VAL A 86 -1.48 -0.42 -8.67
CA VAL A 86 -0.53 -0.95 -7.66
C VAL A 86 -0.02 -2.34 -8.07
N THR A 87 -0.88 -3.21 -8.58
CA THR A 87 -0.49 -4.55 -9.04
C THR A 87 0.32 -4.52 -10.33
N SER A 88 0.10 -3.53 -11.20
CA SER A 88 0.88 -3.34 -12.43
C SER A 88 2.35 -3.01 -12.14
N ILE A 89 2.71 -2.52 -10.95
CA ILE A 89 4.11 -2.30 -10.55
C ILE A 89 4.91 -3.61 -10.65
N ARG A 90 4.27 -4.76 -10.43
CA ARG A 90 4.89 -6.09 -10.57
C ARG A 90 5.02 -6.56 -12.02
N CYS A 91 4.44 -5.85 -12.97
CA CYS A 91 4.38 -6.22 -14.38
C CYS A 91 5.13 -5.21 -15.23
N SER A 92 6.46 -5.32 -15.28
CA SER A 92 7.24 -4.74 -16.38
C SER A 92 7.23 -5.63 -17.64
N SER A 93 6.35 -6.64 -17.72
CA SER A 93 6.25 -7.51 -18.91
C SER A 93 4.88 -8.18 -19.04
N CYS A 94 4.15 -7.82 -20.11
CA CYS A 94 2.92 -8.38 -20.73
C CYS A 94 1.70 -7.44 -20.60
N SER A 95 1.06 -6.96 -21.68
CA SER A 95 0.99 -7.49 -23.05
C SER A 95 0.44 -6.48 -24.09
N TYR A 96 1.12 -6.31 -25.22
CA TYR A 96 0.45 -6.04 -26.51
C TYR A 96 0.74 -7.24 -27.43
N HIS A 97 -0.18 -8.19 -27.47
CA HIS A 97 -0.30 -9.12 -28.60
C HIS A 97 -1.70 -9.00 -29.21
N HIS A 98 -1.81 -8.10 -30.19
CA HIS A 98 -2.68 -8.13 -31.37
C HIS A 98 -2.18 -6.93 -32.23
N GLN A 99 -1.76 -7.00 -33.49
CA GLN A 99 -2.16 -7.86 -34.60
C GLN A 99 -1.21 -7.56 -35.79
N GLU A 100 -0.47 -8.53 -36.33
CA GLU A 100 -0.06 -8.50 -37.74
C GLU A 100 -0.10 -9.94 -38.29
N ALA A 101 -1.30 -10.33 -38.71
CA ALA A 101 -1.46 -11.31 -39.76
C ALA A 101 -1.76 -10.54 -41.05
N LYS A 102 -0.72 -10.03 -41.73
CA LYS A 102 -0.70 -9.85 -43.20
C LYS A 102 0.67 -9.37 -43.69
N SER A 103 1.44 -10.28 -44.29
CA SER A 103 1.84 -10.18 -45.70
C SER A 103 2.45 -11.49 -46.18
#